data_AF-A0A7D7VS59-F1
#
_entry.id   AF-A0A7D7VS59-F1
#
_cell.length_a   1.000
_cell.length_b   1.000
_cell.length_c   1.000
_cell.angle_alpha   90.00
_cell.angle_beta   90.00
_cell.angle_gamma   90.00
#
_symmetry.space_group_name_H-M   'P 1'
#
loop_
_entity.id
_entity.type
_entity.pdbx_description
1 polymer ?
#
loop_
_entity_poly.entity_id
_entity_poly.type
_entity_poly.pdbx_seq_one_letter_code
_entity_poly.pdbx_strand_id
1 'polypeptide(L)'
;MRDVSASTESDLRADLALLRDSFSGTAAQITTFTYDPLIGVTSITDPRGRTLYYHYDSFNRLQYVKDHDGNVLSEHSYNYKNQTR
;
A
#
# COMPACT_ATOMS: atom_id res chain seq x y z
N MET A 1 -5.06 30.43 -10.22
CA MET A 1 -4.51 29.22 -10.87
C MET A 1 -4.75 28.08 -9.89
N ARG A 2 -5.82 27.30 -10.10
CA ARG A 2 -6.15 26.15 -9.25
C ARG A 2 -5.24 25.02 -9.71
N ASP A 3 -4.34 24.58 -8.84
CA ASP A 3 -3.49 23.42 -9.07
C ASP A 3 -4.40 22.25 -9.49
N VAL A 4 -4.12 21.67 -10.65
CA VAL A 4 -4.81 20.48 -11.16
C VAL A 4 -4.48 19.38 -10.16
N SER A 5 -5.48 18.98 -9.37
CA SER A 5 -5.49 17.89 -8.39
C SER A 5 -4.26 16.99 -8.50
N ALA A 6 -3.31 17.15 -7.58
CA ALA A 6 -2.25 16.18 -7.39
C ALA A 6 -2.91 14.80 -7.28
N SER A 7 -2.79 13.98 -8.32
CA SER A 7 -3.37 12.65 -8.38
C SER A 7 -2.84 11.88 -7.18
N THR A 8 -3.74 11.60 -6.24
CA THR A 8 -3.38 10.96 -4.99
C THR A 8 -3.13 9.48 -5.24
N GLU A 9 -2.42 8.82 -4.34
CA GLU A 9 -2.31 7.36 -4.38
C GLU A 9 -3.70 6.69 -4.37
N SER A 10 -4.68 7.32 -3.71
CA SER A 10 -6.07 6.84 -3.71
C SER A 10 -6.68 6.80 -5.10
N ASP A 11 -6.43 7.82 -5.93
CA ASP A 11 -6.94 7.88 -7.31
C ASP A 11 -6.29 6.79 -8.17
N LEU A 12 -4.97 6.64 -8.07
CA LEU A 12 -4.23 5.57 -8.77
C LEU A 12 -4.78 4.18 -8.41
N ARG A 13 -5.12 3.96 -7.13
CA ARG A 13 -5.67 2.68 -6.67
C ARG A 13 -7.08 2.43 -7.17
N ALA A 14 -7.89 3.48 -7.32
CA ALA A 14 -9.20 3.38 -7.95
C ALA A 14 -9.07 2.95 -9.41
N ASP A 15 -8.16 3.54 -10.18
CA ASP A 15 -7.90 3.17 -11.57
C ASP A 15 -7.38 1.74 -11.70
N LEU A 16 -6.49 1.31 -10.80
CA LEU A 16 -5.99 -0.07 -10.74
C LEU A 16 -7.10 -1.08 -10.42
N ALA A 17 -8.11 -0.69 -9.62
CA ALA A 17 -9.28 -1.52 -9.38
C ALA A 17 -10.13 -1.67 -10.64
N LEU A 18 -10.38 -0.59 -11.39
CA LEU A 18 -11.08 -0.65 -12.68
C LEU A 18 -10.35 -1.55 -13.68
N LEU A 19 -9.02 -1.46 -13.73
CA LEU A 19 -8.22 -2.34 -14.56
C LEU A 19 -8.47 -3.80 -14.19
N ARG A 20 -8.39 -4.17 -12.90
CA ARG A 20 -8.61 -5.56 -12.45
C ARG A 20 -10.03 -6.04 -12.77
N ASP A 21 -11.03 -5.19 -12.55
CA ASP A 21 -12.44 -5.53 -12.81
C ASP A 21 -12.71 -5.78 -14.30
N SER A 22 -11.97 -5.11 -15.20
CA SER A 22 -12.07 -5.37 -16.63
C SER A 22 -11.68 -6.81 -17.03
N PHE A 23 -10.96 -7.53 -16.15
CA PHE A 23 -10.55 -8.92 -16.36
C PHE A 23 -11.29 -9.95 -15.48
N SER A 24 -12.27 -9.54 -14.64
CA SER A 24 -12.97 -10.42 -13.66
C SER A 24 -13.78 -11.57 -14.28
N GLY A 25 -13.98 -11.58 -15.60
CA GLY A 25 -14.61 -12.67 -16.35
C GLY A 25 -13.64 -13.63 -17.05
N THR A 26 -12.33 -13.46 -16.83
CA THR A 26 -11.29 -14.23 -17.50
C THR A 26 -10.51 -15.10 -16.51
N ALA A 27 -9.64 -15.99 -17.01
CA ALA A 27 -8.70 -16.73 -16.16
C ALA A 27 -7.49 -15.89 -15.71
N ALA A 28 -7.45 -14.59 -16.05
CA ALA A 28 -6.34 -13.72 -15.70
C ALA A 28 -6.37 -13.38 -14.20
N GLN A 29 -5.21 -13.48 -13.56
CA GLN A 29 -5.02 -13.10 -12.16
C GLN A 29 -4.13 -11.87 -12.12
N ILE A 30 -4.69 -10.74 -11.68
CA ILE A 30 -3.99 -9.45 -11.67
C ILE A 30 -3.71 -9.06 -10.23
N THR A 31 -2.44 -8.91 -9.90
CA THR A 31 -1.97 -8.34 -8.63
C THR A 31 -1.39 -6.97 -8.91
N THR A 32 -1.83 -5.96 -8.18
CA THR A 32 -1.38 -4.57 -8.36
C THR A 32 -0.58 -4.09 -7.17
N PHE A 33 0.46 -3.30 -7.43
CA PHE A 33 1.36 -2.75 -6.42
C PHE A 33 1.43 -1.24 -6.58
N THR A 34 1.33 -0.51 -5.48
CA THR A 34 1.63 0.93 -5.44
C THR A 34 2.87 1.18 -4.60
N TYR A 35 3.59 2.26 -4.93
CA TYR A 35 4.89 2.57 -4.34
C TYR A 35 5.01 4.06 -4.09
N ASP A 36 5.60 4.39 -2.94
CA ASP A 36 6.14 5.71 -2.67
C ASP A 36 7.63 5.74 -3.04
N PRO A 37 8.07 6.67 -3.90
CA PRO A 37 9.48 6.79 -4.29
C PRO A 37 10.39 6.92 -3.07
N LEU A 38 11.50 6.18 -3.05
CA LEU A 38 12.51 6.17 -1.99
C LEU A 38 12.04 5.63 -0.62
N ILE A 39 10.78 5.18 -0.50
CA ILE A 39 10.24 4.58 0.72
C ILE A 39 10.01 3.08 0.52
N GLY A 40 9.11 2.71 -0.40
CA GLY A 40 8.77 1.31 -0.62
C GLY A 40 7.34 1.11 -1.15
N VAL A 41 6.88 -0.14 -1.07
CA VAL A 41 5.51 -0.54 -1.43
C VAL A 41 4.54 0.10 -0.43
N THR A 42 3.53 0.81 -0.89
CA THR A 42 2.47 1.37 -0.03
C THR A 42 1.24 0.46 -0.01
N SER A 43 0.97 -0.25 -1.11
CA SER A 43 -0.08 -1.25 -1.13
C SER A 43 0.10 -2.38 -2.13
N ILE A 44 -0.55 -3.49 -1.80
CA ILE A 44 -0.64 -4.68 -2.65
C ILE A 44 -2.09 -5.11 -2.68
N THR A 45 -2.69 -5.20 -3.86
CA THR A 45 -4.03 -5.77 -4.05
C THR A 45 -3.93 -7.09 -4.78
N ASP A 46 -4.49 -8.15 -4.17
CA ASP A 46 -4.52 -9.49 -4.75
C ASP A 46 -5.57 -9.60 -5.89
N PRO A 47 -5.54 -10.70 -6.67
CA PRO A 47 -6.54 -10.92 -7.73
C PRO A 47 -7.98 -11.03 -7.21
N ARG A 48 -8.18 -11.31 -5.92
CA ARG A 48 -9.48 -11.37 -5.26
C ARG A 48 -9.97 -10.00 -4.78
N GLY A 49 -9.19 -8.95 -4.99
CA GLY A 49 -9.49 -7.58 -4.58
C GLY A 49 -9.23 -7.26 -3.12
N ARG A 50 -8.51 -8.12 -2.39
CA ARG A 50 -8.07 -7.85 -1.03
C ARG A 50 -6.80 -7.04 -1.07
N THR A 51 -6.79 -5.95 -0.31
CA THR A 51 -5.67 -5.02 -0.30
C THR A 51 -4.97 -5.03 1.05
N LEU A 52 -3.64 -5.13 1.00
CA LEU A 52 -2.74 -4.91 2.13
C LEU A 52 -2.12 -3.52 2.03
N TYR A 53 -2.02 -2.86 3.18
CA TYR A 53 -1.44 -1.54 3.34
C TYR A 53 -0.16 -1.63 4.15
N TYR A 54 0.89 -1.00 3.64
CA TYR A 54 2.21 -0.99 4.24
C TYR A 54 2.49 0.41 4.75
N HIS A 55 2.73 0.52 6.05
CA HIS A 55 3.04 1.79 6.69
C HIS A 55 4.47 1.79 7.19
N TYR A 56 5.15 2.90 6.98
CA TYR A 56 6.54 3.09 7.33
C TYR A 56 6.69 4.09 8.46
N ASP A 57 7.73 3.91 9.28
CA ASP A 57 8.14 4.90 10.27
C ASP A 57 8.85 6.10 9.61
N SER A 58 9.22 7.10 10.42
CA SER A 58 9.93 8.30 9.94
C SER A 58 11.32 8.03 9.35
N PHE A 59 11.83 6.80 9.47
CA PHE A 59 13.10 6.36 8.91
C PHE A 59 12.91 5.47 7.66
N ASN A 60 11.69 5.48 7.08
CA ASN A 60 11.31 4.67 5.91
C ASN A 60 11.44 3.16 6.15
N ARG A 61 11.25 2.69 7.39
CA ARG A 61 11.27 1.26 7.73
C ARG A 61 9.84 0.77 7.95
N LEU A 62 9.54 -0.45 7.50
CA LEU A 62 8.21 -1.02 7.61
C LEU A 62 7.80 -1.11 9.08
N GLN A 63 6.73 -0.43 9.47
CA GLN A 63 6.22 -0.42 10.84
C GLN A 63 4.98 -1.29 10.99
N TYR A 64 4.05 -1.18 10.04
CA TYR A 64 2.79 -1.93 10.07
C TYR A 64 2.44 -2.51 8.71
N VAL A 65 1.85 -3.70 8.72
CA VAL A 65 1.06 -4.23 7.61
C VAL A 65 -0.37 -4.34 8.08
N LYS A 66 -1.30 -3.72 7.34
CA LYS A 66 -2.73 -3.72 7.66
C LYS A 66 -3.55 -4.34 6.54
N ASP A 67 -4.68 -4.93 6.89
CA ASP A 67 -5.68 -5.38 5.93
C ASP A 67 -6.58 -4.22 5.45
N HIS A 68 -7.56 -4.53 4.60
CA HIS A 68 -8.52 -3.56 4.08
C HIS A 68 -9.49 -3.00 5.13
N ASP A 69 -9.63 -3.68 6.28
CA ASP A 69 -10.49 -3.24 7.39
C ASP A 69 -9.70 -2.37 8.38
N GLY A 70 -8.40 -2.21 8.15
CA GLY A 70 -7.49 -1.47 9.01
C GLY A 70 -6.93 -2.29 10.18
N ASN A 71 -7.18 -3.60 10.23
CA ASN A 71 -6.60 -4.46 11.26
C ASN A 71 -5.10 -4.63 11.00
N VAL A 72 -4.31 -4.53 12.07
CA VAL A 72 -2.87 -4.78 12.00
C VAL A 72 -2.62 -6.28 11.90
N LEU A 73 -2.07 -6.72 10.78
CA LEU A 73 -1.67 -8.11 10.55
C LEU A 73 -0.24 -8.38 11.04
N SER A 74 0.64 -7.37 10.93
CA SER A 74 2.03 -7.44 11.38
C SER A 74 2.49 -6.07 11.87
N GLU A 75 3.25 -6.07 12.97
CA GLU A 75 3.92 -4.89 13.52
C GLU A 75 5.41 -5.18 13.67
N HIS A 76 6.25 -4.22 13.28
CA HIS A 76 7.70 -4.31 13.40
C HIS A 76 8.21 -3.17 14.29
N SER A 77 8.83 -3.53 15.42
CA SER A 77 9.47 -2.59 16.33
C SER A 77 10.99 -2.69 16.23
N TYR A 78 11.64 -1.57 15.89
CA TYR A 78 13.09 -1.49 15.77
C TYR A 78 13.70 -0.71 16.92
N ASN A 79 14.34 -1.42 17.85
CA ASN A 79 15.05 -0.82 18.99
C ASN A 79 16.53 -0.59 18.63
N TYR A 80 17.01 0.64 18.80
CA TYR A 80 18.43 0.96 18.64
C TYR A 80 19.20 0.65 19.92
N LYS A 81 20.39 0.05 19.79
CA LYS A 81 21.26 -0.34 20.92
C LYS A 81 21.75 0.82 21.82
N ASN A 82 21.43 2.07 21.50
CA ASN A 82 21.92 3.26 22.22
C ASN A 82 20.82 4.03 22.96
N GLN A 83 19.71 3.39 23.34
CA GLN A 83 18.81 3.93 24.36
C GLN A 83 19.38 3.65 25.76
N THR A 84 20.56 4.22 26.03
CA THR A 84 21.13 4.25 27.38
C THR A 84 20.41 5.38 28.13
N ARG A 85 19.75 5.05 29.24
CA ARG A 85 19.41 6.06 30.25
C ARG A 85 20.65 6.45 31.04
#